data_AF-A0A5C8U8E8-F1
#
_entry.id   AF-A0A5C8U8E8-F1
#
_cell.length_a   1.000
_cell.length_b   1.000
_cell.length_c   1.000
_cell.angle_alpha   90.00
_cell.angle_beta   90.00
_cell.angle_gamma   90.00
#
_symmetry.space_group_name_H-M   'P 1'
#
loop_
_entity.id
_entity.type
_entity.pdbx_description
1 polymer ?
#
loop_
_entity_poly.entity_id
_entity_poly.type
_entity_poly.pdbx_seq_one_letter_code
_entity_poly.pdbx_strand_id
1 'polypeptide(L)'
;MPKVFFDEHAFDLVAAECELAEFDLLLTTNTDLAERRQVLASFKTWPNLCALMGQYNPLVGTGNLIKLELKIPPHFRTDLTVRKKGTDNLCLVEFEGASDRHIFKPSEERGAEAWSPAFEAGFSQVVDWTWAFDHYRTNKDYLDAFGSERPNIHGVLVIGRATAISASSVGEDRWLWRSRKVKVDGLTLTLQTFDELYNRLAEWIAEKKTP
;
A
#
# COMPACT_ATOMS: atom_id res chain seq x y z
N MET A 1 -30.26 8.61 2.19
CA MET A 1 -29.23 8.23 3.19
C MET A 1 -27.86 8.44 2.56
N PRO A 2 -26.88 9.05 3.25
CA PRO A 2 -25.54 9.17 2.71
C PRO A 2 -24.94 7.78 2.46
N LYS A 3 -24.27 7.61 1.32
CA LYS A 3 -23.63 6.36 0.95
C LYS A 3 -22.44 6.12 1.89
N VAL A 4 -22.46 5.01 2.60
CA VAL A 4 -21.38 4.64 3.52
C VAL A 4 -20.31 3.91 2.72
N PHE A 5 -19.12 4.48 2.64
CA PHE A 5 -17.99 3.90 1.90
C PHE A 5 -17.01 3.16 2.80
N PHE A 6 -16.86 3.60 4.05
CA PHE A 6 -15.85 3.12 4.99
C PHE A 6 -16.48 2.46 6.21
N ASP A 7 -15.75 1.51 6.76
CA ASP A 7 -16.06 0.86 8.02
C ASP A 7 -15.29 1.61 9.14
N GLU A 8 -15.98 1.97 10.24
CA GLU A 8 -15.33 2.60 11.39
C GLU A 8 -14.49 1.56 12.12
N HIS A 9 -13.25 1.94 12.48
CA HIS A 9 -12.34 1.07 13.22
C HIS A 9 -11.75 1.80 14.42
N ALA A 10 -11.77 1.13 15.57
CA ALA A 10 -11.09 1.58 16.77
C ALA A 10 -9.80 0.77 16.90
N PHE A 11 -8.65 1.45 16.82
CA PHE A 11 -7.34 0.80 16.91
C PHE A 11 -7.11 0.20 18.30
N ASP A 12 -6.65 -1.05 18.32
CA ASP A 12 -6.25 -1.79 19.50
C ASP A 12 -4.79 -2.25 19.34
N LEU A 13 -3.94 -1.81 20.26
CA LEU A 13 -2.50 -2.10 20.23
C LEU A 13 -2.20 -3.60 20.44
N VAL A 14 -2.92 -4.26 21.35
CA VAL A 14 -2.68 -5.67 21.66
C VAL A 14 -3.10 -6.54 20.49
N ALA A 15 -4.25 -6.22 19.86
CA ALA A 15 -4.66 -6.90 18.64
C ALA A 15 -3.66 -6.65 17.49
N ALA A 16 -3.14 -5.42 17.34
CA ALA A 16 -2.12 -5.11 16.34
C ALA A 16 -0.84 -5.96 16.51
N GLU A 17 -0.43 -6.25 17.74
CA GLU A 17 0.72 -7.14 18.01
C GLU A 17 0.44 -8.57 17.58
N CYS A 18 -0.75 -9.09 17.85
CA CYS A 18 -1.15 -10.43 17.40
C CYS A 18 -1.18 -10.51 15.87
N GLU A 19 -1.79 -9.52 15.21
CA GLU A 19 -1.82 -9.43 13.75
C GLU A 19 -0.40 -9.33 13.15
N LEU A 20 0.50 -8.56 13.79
CA LEU A 20 1.90 -8.46 13.36
C LEU A 20 2.63 -9.81 13.46
N ALA A 21 2.38 -10.58 14.52
CA ALA A 21 2.96 -11.92 14.67
C ALA A 21 2.43 -12.90 13.60
N GLU A 22 1.14 -12.80 13.23
CA GLU A 22 0.59 -13.56 12.10
C GLU A 22 1.21 -13.12 10.77
N PHE A 23 1.49 -11.82 10.59
CA PHE A 23 2.17 -11.32 9.41
C PHE A 23 3.61 -11.83 9.32
N ASP A 24 4.36 -11.83 10.42
CA ASP A 24 5.70 -12.45 10.47
C ASP A 24 5.64 -13.94 10.10
N LEU A 25 4.69 -14.68 10.66
CA LEU A 25 4.48 -16.09 10.34
C LEU A 25 4.18 -16.27 8.84
N LEU A 26 3.32 -15.44 8.25
CA LEU A 26 3.01 -15.49 6.82
C LEU A 26 4.28 -15.31 5.97
N LEU A 27 5.12 -14.32 6.30
CA LEU A 27 6.33 -14.01 5.55
C LEU A 27 7.44 -15.06 5.72
N THR A 28 7.57 -15.65 6.91
CA THR A 28 8.60 -16.65 7.21
C THR A 28 8.24 -18.05 6.72
N THR A 29 6.95 -18.39 6.64
CA THR A 29 6.48 -19.71 6.17
C THR A 29 6.32 -19.78 4.65
N ASN A 30 6.21 -18.64 3.97
CA ASN A 30 5.98 -18.58 2.53
C ASN A 30 7.08 -17.77 1.84
N THR A 31 7.96 -18.46 1.11
CA THR A 31 8.97 -17.81 0.26
C THR A 31 8.38 -17.21 -1.02
N ASP A 32 7.16 -17.62 -1.39
CA ASP A 32 6.48 -17.15 -2.59
C ASP A 32 4.99 -16.94 -2.38
N LEU A 33 4.62 -15.72 -2.01
CA LEU A 33 3.21 -15.28 -1.94
C LEU A 33 2.83 -14.66 -3.28
N ALA A 34 2.83 -15.48 -4.34
CA ALA A 34 2.63 -15.02 -5.70
C ALA A 34 1.22 -14.48 -5.97
N GLU A 35 0.24 -14.91 -5.18
CA GLU A 35 -1.14 -14.50 -5.37
C GLU A 35 -1.45 -13.31 -4.48
N ARG A 36 -1.67 -12.14 -5.09
CA ARG A 36 -2.28 -10.95 -4.46
C ARG A 36 -3.47 -11.31 -3.57
N ARG A 37 -4.28 -12.31 -3.97
CA ARG A 37 -5.43 -12.78 -3.20
C ARG A 37 -5.07 -13.38 -1.84
N GLN A 38 -3.92 -14.04 -1.70
CA GLN A 38 -3.47 -14.59 -0.41
C GLN A 38 -3.05 -13.46 0.54
N VAL A 39 -2.31 -12.48 0.03
CA VAL A 39 -1.96 -11.27 0.79
C VAL A 39 -3.22 -10.52 1.21
N LEU A 40 -4.10 -10.20 0.24
CA LEU A 40 -5.32 -9.45 0.49
C LEU A 40 -6.28 -10.19 1.44
N ALA A 41 -6.35 -11.53 1.37
CA ALA A 41 -7.14 -12.32 2.30
C ALA A 41 -6.64 -12.19 3.74
N SER A 42 -5.33 -12.06 3.94
CA SER A 42 -4.74 -11.86 5.27
C SER A 42 -5.02 -10.45 5.80
N PHE A 43 -4.87 -9.41 4.97
CA PHE A 43 -5.23 -8.04 5.38
C PHE A 43 -6.73 -7.86 5.65
N LYS A 44 -7.62 -8.74 5.17
CA LYS A 44 -9.03 -8.78 5.58
C LYS A 44 -9.22 -9.17 7.05
N THR A 45 -8.27 -9.90 7.63
CA THR A 45 -8.32 -10.34 9.03
C THR A 45 -7.47 -9.50 9.96
N TRP A 46 -6.72 -8.51 9.44
CA TRP A 46 -5.79 -7.67 10.21
C TRP A 46 -6.17 -6.17 10.18
N PRO A 47 -7.33 -5.80 10.74
CA PRO A 47 -7.81 -4.42 10.68
C PRO A 47 -6.91 -3.43 11.42
N ASN A 48 -6.16 -3.83 12.45
CA ASN A 48 -5.25 -2.93 13.16
C ASN A 48 -3.98 -2.65 12.36
N LEU A 49 -3.42 -3.64 11.66
CA LEU A 49 -2.35 -3.40 10.69
C LEU A 49 -2.85 -2.53 9.54
N CYS A 50 -4.07 -2.76 9.03
CA CYS A 50 -4.68 -1.87 8.04
C CYS A 50 -4.79 -0.44 8.57
N ALA A 51 -5.23 -0.22 9.81
CA ALA A 51 -5.28 1.11 10.42
C ALA A 51 -3.91 1.79 10.49
N LEU A 52 -2.86 1.02 10.81
CA LEU A 52 -1.48 1.52 10.90
C LEU A 52 -0.90 1.92 9.54
N MET A 53 -1.39 1.36 8.42
CA MET A 53 -0.98 1.82 7.08
C MET A 53 -1.26 3.31 6.85
N GLY A 54 -2.19 3.91 7.60
CA GLY A 54 -2.40 5.36 7.59
C GLY A 54 -1.14 6.16 7.92
N GLN A 55 -0.17 5.61 8.67
CA GLN A 55 1.07 6.29 9.08
C GLN A 55 1.95 6.71 7.89
N TYR A 56 1.80 6.09 6.72
CA TYR A 56 2.47 6.56 5.50
C TYR A 56 2.03 7.98 5.12
N ASN A 57 0.80 8.39 5.44
CA ASN A 57 0.34 9.77 5.38
C ASN A 57 0.34 10.37 6.82
N PRO A 58 1.30 11.24 7.17
CA PRO A 58 1.36 11.81 8.52
C PRO A 58 0.09 12.56 8.96
N LEU A 59 -0.72 13.06 8.02
CA LEU A 59 -1.99 13.73 8.32
C LEU A 59 -3.15 12.76 8.58
N VAL A 60 -2.98 11.47 8.23
CA VAL A 60 -3.86 10.37 8.65
C VAL A 60 -3.40 9.83 9.99
N GLY A 61 -2.14 9.43 10.12
CA GLY A 61 -1.62 8.73 11.29
C GLY A 61 -2.24 7.33 11.41
N THR A 62 -2.61 6.89 12.61
CA THR A 62 -3.43 5.67 12.75
C THR A 62 -4.86 5.96 12.30
N GLY A 63 -5.30 5.32 11.21
CA GLY A 63 -6.62 5.54 10.62
C GLY A 63 -7.76 4.96 11.46
N ASN A 64 -8.95 5.52 11.27
CA ASN A 64 -10.18 5.09 11.96
C ASN A 64 -11.37 4.90 11.00
N LEU A 65 -11.14 5.09 9.70
CA LEU A 65 -12.02 4.69 8.62
C LEU A 65 -11.22 3.80 7.67
N ILE A 66 -11.65 2.55 7.52
CA ILE A 66 -10.96 1.56 6.70
C ILE A 66 -11.90 1.09 5.61
N LYS A 67 -11.37 0.96 4.40
CA LYS A 67 -12.07 0.26 3.33
C LYS A 67 -11.10 -0.61 2.55
N LEU A 68 -11.38 -1.91 2.56
CA LEU A 68 -10.76 -2.84 1.62
C LEU A 68 -11.50 -2.78 0.29
N GLU A 69 -10.76 -2.91 -0.80
CA GLU A 69 -11.33 -3.00 -2.13
C GLU A 69 -12.21 -1.78 -2.51
N LEU A 70 -11.82 -0.57 -2.09
CA LEU A 70 -12.57 0.66 -2.36
C LEU A 70 -12.56 0.94 -3.88
N LYS A 71 -13.74 1.04 -4.47
CA LYS A 71 -13.88 1.43 -5.87
C LYS A 71 -13.51 2.89 -6.04
N ILE A 72 -12.66 3.17 -7.03
CA ILE A 72 -12.43 4.49 -7.60
C ILE A 72 -13.26 4.53 -8.89
N PRO A 73 -14.45 5.14 -8.87
CA PRO A 73 -15.35 5.07 -10.00
C PRO A 73 -14.71 5.64 -11.28
N PRO A 74 -15.05 5.08 -12.45
CA PRO A 74 -15.88 3.89 -12.67
C PRO A 74 -15.09 2.58 -12.82
N HIS A 75 -13.76 2.62 -12.93
CA HIS A 75 -12.98 1.48 -13.43
C HIS A 75 -11.96 0.90 -12.44
N PHE A 76 -11.52 1.66 -11.45
CA PHE A 76 -10.38 1.27 -10.63
C PHE A 76 -10.80 0.91 -9.22
N ARG A 77 -9.86 0.33 -8.49
CA ARG A 77 -10.03 -0.12 -7.13
C ARG A 77 -8.69 -0.06 -6.42
N THR A 78 -8.70 0.32 -5.15
CA THR A 78 -7.57 0.16 -4.25
C THR A 78 -7.70 -1.15 -3.49
N ASP A 79 -6.60 -1.81 -3.16
CA ASP A 79 -6.69 -2.95 -2.23
C ASP A 79 -7.10 -2.52 -0.82
N LEU A 80 -6.52 -1.42 -0.35
CA LEU A 80 -6.82 -0.84 0.95
C LEU A 80 -6.85 0.68 0.85
N THR A 81 -7.82 1.29 1.52
CA THR A 81 -7.88 2.73 1.76
C THR A 81 -8.12 2.99 3.22
N VAL A 82 -7.26 3.82 3.79
CA VAL A 82 -7.29 4.23 5.19
C VAL A 82 -7.51 5.73 5.23
N ARG A 83 -8.45 6.17 6.05
CA ARG A 83 -8.83 7.57 6.17
C ARG A 83 -8.93 7.98 7.63
N LYS A 84 -8.69 9.27 7.88
CA LYS A 84 -8.98 9.92 9.16
C LYS A 84 -10.38 10.53 9.12
N LYS A 85 -11.23 10.12 10.05
CA LYS A 85 -12.61 10.59 10.21
C LYS A 85 -12.62 12.11 10.36
N GLY A 86 -13.52 12.75 9.61
CA GLY A 86 -13.67 14.20 9.61
C GLY A 86 -12.64 14.97 8.77
N THR A 87 -11.72 14.29 8.07
CA THR A 87 -10.77 14.95 7.15
C THR A 87 -10.86 14.35 5.75
N ASP A 88 -10.19 14.97 4.79
CA ASP A 88 -9.94 14.48 3.43
C ASP A 88 -8.49 13.97 3.28
N ASN A 89 -7.89 13.48 4.39
CA ASN A 89 -6.59 12.82 4.37
C ASN A 89 -6.78 11.31 4.20
N LEU A 90 -6.10 10.74 3.20
CA LEU A 90 -6.18 9.31 2.91
C LEU A 90 -4.80 8.69 2.64
N CYS A 91 -4.67 7.41 2.97
CA CYS A 91 -3.60 6.53 2.53
C CYS A 91 -4.21 5.42 1.68
N LEU A 92 -3.70 5.23 0.47
CA LEU A 92 -4.19 4.27 -0.51
C LEU A 92 -3.09 3.26 -0.76
N VAL A 93 -3.41 1.98 -0.68
CA VAL A 93 -2.42 0.91 -0.77
C VAL A 93 -2.82 -0.03 -1.90
N GLU A 94 -1.84 -0.37 -2.72
CA GLU A 94 -1.88 -1.49 -3.67
C GLU A 94 -0.93 -2.58 -3.19
N PHE A 95 -1.43 -3.81 -3.13
CA PHE A 95 -0.64 -4.99 -2.83
C PHE A 95 -0.41 -5.80 -4.11
N GLU A 96 0.83 -6.17 -4.34
CA GLU A 96 1.21 -7.19 -5.32
C GLU A 96 1.72 -8.44 -4.59
N GLY A 97 2.20 -9.43 -5.33
CA GLY A 97 2.77 -10.64 -4.72
C GLY A 97 4.10 -10.39 -4.00
N ALA A 98 4.43 -11.26 -3.04
CA ALA A 98 5.66 -11.21 -2.25
C ALA A 98 6.59 -12.37 -2.63
N SER A 99 7.44 -12.15 -3.63
CA SER A 99 8.59 -13.02 -3.92
C SER A 99 9.68 -12.32 -4.72
N ASP A 100 10.81 -13.01 -4.92
CA ASP A 100 12.00 -12.46 -5.57
C ASP A 100 11.79 -12.06 -7.03
N ARG A 101 10.75 -12.59 -7.69
CA ARG A 101 10.41 -12.28 -9.09
C ARG A 101 9.45 -11.11 -9.27
N HIS A 102 8.92 -10.54 -8.17
CA HIS A 102 7.89 -9.50 -8.26
C HIS A 102 8.45 -8.10 -8.51
N ILE A 103 9.71 -7.84 -8.20
CA ILE A 103 10.33 -6.52 -8.44
C ILE A 103 11.11 -6.54 -9.75
N PHE A 104 12.03 -7.49 -9.87
CA PHE A 104 12.86 -7.68 -11.04
C PHE A 104 12.60 -9.03 -11.68
N LYS A 105 12.91 -9.13 -12.98
CA LYS A 105 13.03 -10.40 -13.68
C LYS A 105 14.41 -10.49 -14.34
N PRO A 106 14.98 -11.69 -14.48
CA PRO A 106 16.17 -11.90 -15.29
C PRO A 106 15.98 -11.33 -16.71
N SER A 107 17.05 -10.78 -17.26
CA SER A 107 17.08 -10.23 -18.62
C SER A 107 18.29 -10.79 -19.34
N GLU A 108 18.07 -11.63 -20.35
CA GLU A 108 19.15 -12.22 -21.15
C GLU A 108 19.79 -11.20 -22.11
N GLU A 109 19.05 -10.15 -22.47
CA GLU A 109 19.48 -9.13 -23.45
C GLU A 109 20.21 -7.93 -22.82
N ARG A 110 20.19 -7.80 -21.49
CA ARG A 110 20.70 -6.62 -20.78
C ARG A 110 21.65 -7.05 -19.69
N GLY A 111 22.72 -6.29 -19.45
CA GLY A 111 23.62 -6.50 -18.31
C GLY A 111 23.02 -6.20 -16.94
N ALA A 112 21.68 -6.04 -16.86
CA ALA A 112 20.92 -5.76 -15.65
C ALA A 112 19.52 -6.36 -15.77
N GLU A 113 18.93 -6.74 -14.65
CA GLU A 113 17.59 -7.29 -14.57
C GLU A 113 16.53 -6.31 -15.11
N ALA A 114 15.45 -6.79 -15.70
CA ALA A 114 14.35 -5.91 -16.12
C ALA A 114 13.35 -5.71 -14.97
N TRP A 115 12.58 -4.62 -14.98
CA TRP A 115 11.40 -4.54 -14.10
C TRP A 115 10.45 -5.69 -14.42
N SER A 116 9.90 -6.32 -13.38
CA SER A 116 8.96 -7.41 -13.57
C SER A 116 7.63 -6.88 -14.13
N PRO A 117 6.87 -7.71 -14.87
CA PRO A 117 5.51 -7.36 -15.27
C PRO A 117 4.59 -7.05 -14.09
N ALA A 118 4.78 -7.71 -12.93
CA ALA A 118 3.99 -7.45 -11.73
C ALA A 118 4.28 -6.06 -11.15
N PHE A 119 5.55 -5.65 -11.13
CA PHE A 119 5.94 -4.31 -10.71
C PHE A 119 5.32 -3.24 -11.61
N GLU A 120 5.44 -3.39 -12.93
CA GLU A 120 4.86 -2.42 -13.87
C GLU A 120 3.33 -2.40 -13.80
N ALA A 121 2.67 -3.55 -13.59
CA ALA A 121 1.23 -3.62 -13.41
C ALA A 121 0.76 -2.87 -12.14
N GLY A 122 1.36 -3.16 -10.98
CA GLY A 122 1.03 -2.48 -9.72
C GLY A 122 1.34 -0.98 -9.78
N PHE A 123 2.45 -0.59 -10.40
CA PHE A 123 2.79 0.81 -10.61
C PHE A 123 1.78 1.50 -11.54
N SER A 124 1.37 0.86 -12.64
CA SER A 124 0.35 1.39 -13.55
C SER A 124 -0.98 1.62 -12.86
N GLN A 125 -1.40 0.75 -11.94
CA GLN A 125 -2.65 0.96 -11.18
C GLN A 125 -2.60 2.26 -10.38
N VAL A 126 -1.48 2.57 -9.74
CA VAL A 126 -1.33 3.85 -9.01
C VAL A 126 -1.41 5.05 -9.96
N VAL A 127 -0.79 4.96 -11.14
CA VAL A 127 -0.90 6.01 -12.18
C VAL A 127 -2.36 6.18 -12.61
N ASP A 128 -3.07 5.08 -12.85
CA ASP A 128 -4.46 5.09 -13.25
C ASP A 128 -5.37 5.73 -12.19
N TRP A 129 -5.08 5.53 -10.90
CA TRP A 129 -5.79 6.22 -9.82
C TRP A 129 -5.63 7.73 -9.92
N THR A 130 -4.41 8.23 -10.17
CA THR A 130 -4.17 9.68 -10.27
C THR A 130 -4.94 10.31 -11.43
N TRP A 131 -4.98 9.63 -12.58
CA TRP A 131 -5.80 10.06 -13.69
C TRP A 131 -7.29 10.08 -13.33
N ALA A 132 -7.78 9.04 -12.66
CA ALA A 132 -9.17 8.97 -12.23
C ALA A 132 -9.53 10.07 -11.22
N PHE A 133 -8.61 10.41 -10.31
CA PHE A 133 -8.81 11.50 -9.36
C PHE A 133 -8.93 12.84 -10.06
N ASP A 134 -8.03 13.16 -11.00
CA ASP A 134 -8.15 14.43 -11.72
C ASP A 134 -9.41 14.49 -12.60
N HIS A 135 -9.74 13.38 -13.25
CA HIS A 135 -10.88 13.33 -14.18
C HIS A 135 -12.24 13.35 -13.47
N TYR A 136 -12.38 12.65 -12.34
CA TYR A 136 -13.67 12.48 -11.66
C TYR A 136 -13.83 13.32 -10.39
N ARG A 137 -12.90 14.24 -10.07
CA ARG A 137 -12.93 14.98 -8.79
C ARG A 137 -14.18 15.80 -8.50
N THR A 138 -14.94 16.18 -9.52
CA THR A 138 -16.19 16.92 -9.37
C THR A 138 -17.43 16.01 -9.33
N ASN A 139 -17.25 14.70 -9.53
CA ASN A 139 -18.33 13.73 -9.47
C ASN A 139 -18.81 13.55 -8.03
N LYS A 140 -20.13 13.47 -7.82
CA LYS A 140 -20.72 13.25 -6.51
C LYS A 140 -20.24 11.97 -5.82
N ASP A 141 -20.16 10.84 -6.52
CA ASP A 141 -19.69 9.58 -5.94
C ASP A 141 -18.23 9.66 -5.50
N TYR A 142 -17.41 10.43 -6.22
CA TYR A 142 -16.03 10.71 -5.84
C TYR A 142 -15.99 11.56 -4.56
N LEU A 143 -16.73 12.67 -4.53
CA LEU A 143 -16.76 13.57 -3.36
C LEU A 143 -17.28 12.86 -2.11
N ASP A 144 -18.29 12.00 -2.25
CA ASP A 144 -18.84 11.25 -1.12
C ASP A 144 -17.80 10.22 -0.58
N ALA A 145 -16.95 9.65 -1.44
CA ALA A 145 -15.90 8.70 -1.05
C ALA A 145 -14.64 9.40 -0.48
N PHE A 146 -14.11 10.40 -1.19
CA PHE A 146 -12.81 11.01 -0.91
C PHE A 146 -12.89 12.30 -0.07
N GLY A 147 -14.09 12.88 0.07
CA GLY A 147 -14.39 13.98 0.98
C GLY A 147 -14.23 15.38 0.39
N SER A 148 -13.37 15.58 -0.61
CA SER A 148 -13.18 16.87 -1.29
C SER A 148 -12.75 16.66 -2.74
N GLU A 149 -12.72 17.72 -3.55
CA GLU A 149 -12.21 17.66 -4.93
C GLU A 149 -10.70 17.41 -4.99
N ARG A 150 -9.97 17.76 -3.92
CA ARG A 150 -8.50 17.69 -3.85
C ARG A 150 -8.07 17.14 -2.48
N PRO A 151 -8.39 15.88 -2.19
CA PRO A 151 -7.98 15.24 -0.95
C PRO A 151 -6.46 15.16 -0.85
N ASN A 152 -5.94 15.12 0.38
CA ASN A 152 -4.54 14.85 0.62
C ASN A 152 -4.31 13.33 0.65
N ILE A 153 -3.78 12.82 -0.46
CA ILE A 153 -3.60 11.38 -0.69
C ILE A 153 -2.11 11.02 -0.65
N HIS A 154 -1.81 9.92 0.04
CA HIS A 154 -0.53 9.23 -0.07
C HIS A 154 -0.76 7.82 -0.63
N GLY A 155 -0.08 7.48 -1.72
CA GLY A 155 -0.11 6.15 -2.32
C GLY A 155 1.02 5.27 -1.80
N VAL A 156 0.74 3.99 -1.62
CA VAL A 156 1.74 2.97 -1.24
C VAL A 156 1.59 1.78 -2.18
N LEU A 157 2.68 1.36 -2.81
CA LEU A 157 2.75 0.09 -3.53
C LEU A 157 3.62 -0.86 -2.71
N VAL A 158 3.03 -1.96 -2.26
CA VAL A 158 3.71 -3.01 -1.49
C VAL A 158 3.91 -4.22 -2.40
N ILE A 159 5.17 -4.57 -2.67
CA ILE A 159 5.52 -5.58 -3.67
C ILE A 159 6.83 -6.28 -3.36
N GLY A 160 6.85 -7.60 -3.57
CA GLY A 160 8.07 -8.40 -3.53
C GLY A 160 8.72 -8.50 -2.15
N ARG A 161 9.93 -9.06 -2.15
CA ARG A 161 10.74 -9.29 -0.96
C ARG A 161 12.00 -8.42 -1.03
N ALA A 162 12.56 -8.04 0.12
CA ALA A 162 13.80 -7.28 0.18
C ALA A 162 14.99 -8.03 -0.46
N THR A 163 14.97 -9.37 -0.38
CA THR A 163 15.96 -10.25 -1.02
C THR A 163 16.06 -10.02 -2.53
N ALA A 164 14.94 -9.72 -3.19
CA ALA A 164 14.87 -9.39 -4.62
C ALA A 164 15.69 -8.15 -5.00
N ILE A 165 15.79 -7.17 -4.09
CA ILE A 165 16.49 -5.90 -4.33
C ILE A 165 17.99 -6.10 -4.10
N SER A 166 18.35 -6.85 -3.05
CA SER A 166 19.74 -7.11 -2.66
C SER A 166 20.49 -8.08 -3.58
N ALA A 167 19.81 -8.70 -4.56
CA ALA A 167 20.41 -9.67 -5.47
C ALA A 167 21.50 -9.05 -6.36
N SER A 168 21.44 -7.75 -6.64
CA SER A 168 22.47 -7.02 -7.38
C SER A 168 22.56 -5.55 -6.95
N SER A 169 23.78 -4.98 -6.90
CA SER A 169 23.98 -3.57 -6.57
C SER A 169 23.30 -2.62 -7.57
N VAL A 170 23.17 -3.05 -8.83
CA VAL A 170 22.43 -2.31 -9.87
C VAL A 170 20.92 -2.36 -9.61
N GLY A 171 20.38 -3.49 -9.15
CA GLY A 171 18.98 -3.62 -8.75
C GLY A 171 18.63 -2.69 -7.59
N GLU A 172 19.47 -2.67 -6.56
CA GLU A 172 19.33 -1.77 -5.40
C GLU A 172 19.33 -0.29 -5.80
N ASP A 173 20.31 0.14 -6.60
CA ASP A 173 20.36 1.53 -7.09
C ASP A 173 19.10 1.90 -7.89
N ARG A 174 18.64 1.00 -8.76
CA ARG A 174 17.43 1.23 -9.57
C ARG A 174 16.15 1.26 -8.73
N TRP A 175 16.04 0.44 -7.69
CA TRP A 175 14.94 0.50 -6.72
C TRP A 175 14.92 1.84 -5.99
N LEU A 176 16.07 2.27 -5.48
CA LEU A 176 16.21 3.56 -4.79
C LEU A 176 15.92 4.75 -5.72
N TRP A 177 16.40 4.68 -6.97
CA TRP A 177 16.11 5.70 -7.96
C TRP A 177 14.61 5.76 -8.26
N ARG A 178 13.97 4.60 -8.53
CA ARG A 178 12.54 4.53 -8.87
C ARG A 178 11.67 5.03 -7.72
N SER A 179 11.96 4.64 -6.49
CA SER A 179 11.21 5.04 -5.29
C SER A 179 11.37 6.51 -4.94
N ARG A 180 12.54 7.12 -5.17
CA ARG A 180 12.83 8.50 -4.73
C ARG A 180 12.63 9.56 -5.80
N LYS A 181 12.83 9.20 -7.07
CA LYS A 181 12.90 10.17 -8.18
C LYS A 181 11.65 10.20 -9.04
N VAL A 182 10.93 9.08 -9.17
CA VAL A 182 9.70 9.06 -9.97
C VAL A 182 8.56 9.67 -9.17
N LYS A 183 7.82 10.57 -9.82
CA LYS A 183 6.64 11.25 -9.29
C LYS A 183 5.46 10.94 -10.21
N VAL A 184 4.28 10.73 -9.62
CA VAL A 184 3.04 10.47 -10.36
C VAL A 184 2.08 11.60 -10.03
N ASP A 185 1.89 12.53 -10.97
CA ASP A 185 0.96 13.67 -10.89
C ASP A 185 0.80 14.34 -9.51
N GLY A 186 1.92 14.67 -8.84
CA GLY A 186 1.91 15.30 -7.51
C GLY A 186 1.46 14.39 -6.35
N LEU A 187 0.96 13.18 -6.62
CA LEU A 187 0.72 12.15 -5.62
C LEU A 187 2.07 11.71 -5.02
N THR A 188 2.15 11.70 -3.69
CA THR A 188 3.28 11.07 -3.01
C THR A 188 3.07 9.57 -3.06
N LEU A 189 3.99 8.86 -3.73
CA LEU A 189 4.01 7.40 -3.81
C LEU A 189 5.19 6.85 -3.02
N THR A 190 4.95 5.89 -2.14
CA THR A 190 5.98 5.09 -1.49
C THR A 190 5.99 3.67 -2.06
N LEU A 191 7.16 3.21 -2.48
CA LEU A 191 7.38 1.82 -2.85
C LEU A 191 7.96 1.07 -1.64
N GLN A 192 7.41 -0.09 -1.34
CA GLN A 192 7.82 -0.92 -0.20
C GLN A 192 7.85 -2.38 -0.61
N THR A 193 8.78 -3.13 -0.04
CA THR A 193 8.68 -4.59 0.03
C THR A 193 7.82 -5.03 1.20
N PHE A 194 7.39 -6.28 1.21
CA PHE A 194 6.67 -6.84 2.37
C PHE A 194 7.54 -6.89 3.63
N ASP A 195 8.85 -7.11 3.48
CA ASP A 195 9.81 -7.06 4.60
C ASP A 195 9.94 -5.65 5.18
N GLU A 196 10.06 -4.64 4.32
CA GLU A 196 10.09 -3.24 4.76
C GLU A 196 8.78 -2.83 5.43
N LEU A 197 7.64 -3.28 4.90
CA LEU A 197 6.34 -3.05 5.52
C LEU A 197 6.26 -3.68 6.91
N TYR A 198 6.65 -4.95 7.05
CA TYR A 198 6.68 -5.62 8.35
C TYR A 198 7.52 -4.85 9.37
N ASN A 199 8.75 -4.49 8.99
CA ASN A 199 9.66 -3.75 9.87
C ASN A 199 9.06 -2.40 10.30
N ARG A 200 8.44 -1.66 9.38
CA ARG A 200 7.77 -0.39 9.72
C ARG A 200 6.59 -0.56 10.66
N LEU A 201 5.75 -1.57 10.44
CA LEU A 201 4.62 -1.85 11.33
C LEU A 201 5.12 -2.23 12.73
N ALA A 202 6.19 -3.03 12.81
CA ALA A 202 6.84 -3.39 14.06
C ALA A 202 7.41 -2.18 14.80
N GLU A 203 8.09 -1.27 14.08
CA GLU A 203 8.59 0.00 14.62
C GLU A 203 7.44 0.87 15.17
N TRP A 204 6.37 1.09 14.39
CA TRP A 204 5.23 1.89 14.84
C TRP A 204 4.50 1.29 16.05
N ILE A 205 4.42 -0.04 16.13
CA ILE A 205 3.86 -0.73 17.30
C ILE A 205 4.79 -0.55 18.51
N ALA A 206 6.10 -0.65 18.33
CA ALA A 206 7.08 -0.43 19.41
C ALA A 206 7.07 1.01 19.93
N GLU A 207 6.98 2.01 19.04
CA GLU A 207 6.87 3.42 19.41
C GLU A 207 5.64 3.68 20.28
N LYS A 208 4.49 3.08 19.96
CA LYS A 208 3.25 3.23 20.74
C LYS A 208 3.30 2.61 22.14
N LYS A 209 4.27 1.75 22.42
CA LYS A 209 4.49 1.17 23.76
C LYS A 209 5.33 2.08 24.66
N THR A 210 6.04 3.03 24.08
CA THR A 210 6.92 3.92 24.83
C THR A 210 6.07 5.02 25.48
N PRO A 211 6.13 5.21 26.81
CA PRO A 211 5.30 6.19 27.54
C PRO A 211 5.48 7.64 27.09
#